data_AF-A0A5P9GLW5-F1
#
_entry.id   AF-A0A5P9GLW5-F1
#
_cell.length_a   1.000
_cell.length_b   1.000
_cell.length_c   1.000
_cell.angle_alpha   90.00
_cell.angle_beta   90.00
_cell.angle_gamma   90.00
#
_symmetry.space_group_name_H-M   'P 1'
#
loop_
_entity.id
_entity.type
_entity.pdbx_description
1 polymer ?
#
loop_
_entity_poly.entity_id
_entity_poly.type
_entity_poly.pdbx_seq_one_letter_code
_entity_poly.pdbx_strand_id
1 'polypeptide(L)'
;MPSIELRKLQAISAPRAVSGSDRAQIDTPTAHQRSAAAQGKAAGVKIEVGTAVEAGEPPINNERVAEIREALKDGSYPLVPTEIADAMIAARLGFGIE
;
A
#
# COMPACT_ATOMS: atom_id res chain seq x y z
N MET A 1 40.55 24.82 2.63
CA MET A 1 39.61 24.11 3.51
C MET A 1 38.27 24.82 3.41
N PRO A 2 37.22 24.22 2.82
CA PRO A 2 35.94 24.90 2.67
C PRO A 2 35.29 25.07 4.06
N SER A 3 34.98 26.32 4.42
CA SER A 3 34.34 26.68 5.68
C SER A 3 32.89 26.17 5.69
N ILE A 4 32.56 25.33 6.65
CA ILE A 4 31.19 24.82 6.83
C ILE A 4 30.36 25.94 7.47
N GLU A 5 29.36 26.45 6.75
CA GLU A 5 28.43 27.44 7.27
C GLU A 5 27.50 26.84 8.32
N LEU A 6 27.81 27.10 9.60
CA LEU A 6 27.02 26.68 10.77
C LEU A 6 25.57 27.20 10.76
N ARG A 7 25.21 28.15 9.88
CA ARG A 7 23.86 28.70 9.75
C ARG A 7 22.84 27.74 9.10
N LYS A 8 23.30 26.65 8.49
CA LYS A 8 22.42 25.60 7.91
C LYS A 8 22.13 24.43 8.85
N LEU A 9 22.71 24.43 10.06
CA LEU A 9 22.34 23.50 11.11
C LEU A 9 21.04 23.98 11.75
N GLN A 10 19.93 23.60 11.13
CA GLN A 10 18.60 23.77 11.71
C GLN A 10 18.60 23.01 13.03
N ALA A 11 18.44 23.74 14.14
CA ALA A 11 18.42 23.16 15.46
C ALA A 11 17.29 22.12 15.53
N ILE A 12 17.64 20.89 15.87
CA ILE A 12 16.66 19.87 16.26
C ILE A 12 15.97 20.33 17.55
N SER A 13 14.79 20.92 17.42
CA SER A 13 13.94 21.25 18.56
C SER A 13 13.31 19.97 19.13
N ALA A 14 13.04 19.97 20.44
CA ALA A 14 12.26 18.93 21.09
C ALA A 14 10.92 18.69 20.36
N PRO A 15 10.41 17.44 20.33
CA PRO A 15 9.17 17.12 19.63
C PRO A 15 8.02 17.92 20.25
N ARG A 16 7.49 18.90 19.50
CA ARG A 16 6.25 19.59 19.86
C ARG A 16 5.05 18.74 19.45
N ALA A 17 4.01 18.71 20.28
CA ALA A 17 2.77 18.03 19.92
C ALA A 17 2.17 18.70 18.67
N VAL A 18 1.95 17.91 17.62
CA VAL A 18 1.26 18.35 16.41
C VAL A 18 -0.21 18.60 16.73
N SER A 19 -0.62 19.87 16.81
CA SER A 19 -2.04 20.22 16.84
C SER A 19 -2.67 19.87 15.48
N GLY A 20 -3.93 19.44 15.48
CA GLY A 20 -4.61 18.88 14.30
C GLY A 20 -4.62 19.76 13.03
N SER A 21 -4.23 21.03 13.15
CA SER A 21 -4.08 21.97 12.04
C SER A 21 -2.74 21.89 11.28
N ASP A 22 -1.69 21.25 11.85
CA ASP A 22 -0.35 21.14 11.22
C ASP A 22 -0.21 19.86 10.36
N ARG A 23 -1.24 19.01 10.36
CA ARG A 23 -1.28 17.82 9.51
C ARG A 23 -1.71 18.26 8.12
N ALA A 24 -0.79 18.19 7.15
CA ALA A 24 -1.15 18.31 5.73
C ALA A 24 -2.36 17.40 5.48
N GLN A 25 -3.46 17.98 4.98
CA GLN A 25 -4.65 17.24 4.62
C GLN A 25 -4.26 16.24 3.53
N ILE A 26 -4.05 15.00 3.93
CA ILE A 26 -4.04 13.87 3.02
C ILE A 26 -5.51 13.68 2.68
N ASP A 27 -5.90 14.03 1.46
CA ASP A 27 -7.22 13.72 0.90
C ASP A 27 -7.37 12.20 0.84
N THR A 28 -7.79 11.62 1.96
CA THR A 28 -8.44 10.32 1.97
C THR A 28 -9.81 10.53 1.33
N PRO A 29 -10.18 9.79 0.27
CA PRO A 29 -11.53 9.87 -0.27
C PRO A 29 -12.49 9.27 0.75
N THR A 30 -12.92 10.07 1.71
CA THR A 30 -14.13 9.82 2.47
C THR A 30 -15.27 9.90 1.48
N ALA A 31 -16.01 8.80 1.31
CA ALA A 31 -17.30 8.78 0.66
C ALA A 31 -18.27 9.65 1.48
N HIS A 32 -18.17 10.96 1.35
CA HIS A 32 -19.10 11.91 1.92
C HIS A 32 -20.20 12.12 0.89
N GLN A 33 -21.40 11.67 1.24
CA GLN A 33 -22.64 12.03 0.55
C GLN A 33 -22.69 13.56 0.44
N ARG A 34 -22.50 14.09 -0.78
CA ARG A 34 -22.56 15.53 -1.03
C ARG A 34 -24.01 15.95 -1.14
N SER A 35 -24.51 16.55 -0.06
CA SER A 35 -25.67 17.42 -0.05
C SER A 35 -25.49 18.55 -1.08
N ALA A 36 -26.57 18.85 -1.79
CA ALA A 36 -26.60 19.80 -2.88
C ALA A 36 -26.26 21.24 -2.44
N ALA A 37 -25.49 21.94 -3.29
CA ALA A 37 -25.70 23.31 -3.78
C ALA A 37 -24.37 24.09 -3.88
N ALA A 38 -23.78 24.09 -5.08
CA ALA A 38 -22.96 25.19 -5.59
C ALA A 38 -22.96 25.12 -7.12
N GLN A 39 -23.83 25.92 -7.74
CA GLN A 39 -23.90 26.12 -9.18
C GLN A 39 -22.75 27.03 -9.60
N GLY A 40 -21.70 26.45 -10.16
CA GLY A 40 -20.65 27.13 -10.90
C GLY A 40 -20.26 26.25 -12.08
N LYS A 41 -20.43 26.75 -13.30
CA LYS A 41 -20.27 26.01 -14.55
C LYS A 41 -18.77 25.78 -14.84
N ALA A 42 -18.16 24.86 -14.10
CA ALA A 42 -16.90 24.26 -14.50
C ALA A 42 -17.21 23.28 -15.64
N ALA A 43 -16.67 23.53 -16.83
CA ALA A 43 -16.69 22.54 -17.90
C ALA A 43 -15.80 21.36 -17.47
N GLY A 44 -16.40 20.44 -16.70
CA GLY A 44 -15.72 19.27 -16.17
C GLY A 44 -15.43 18.25 -17.26
N VAL A 45 -14.26 17.62 -17.18
CA VAL A 45 -13.91 16.44 -17.97
C VAL A 45 -14.84 15.30 -17.54
N LYS A 46 -15.58 14.74 -18.50
CA LYS A 46 -16.38 13.53 -18.29
C LYS A 46 -15.47 12.33 -18.45
N ILE A 47 -15.26 11.59 -17.37
CA ILE A 47 -14.52 10.32 -17.38
C ILE A 47 -15.57 9.22 -17.48
N GLU A 48 -15.57 8.50 -18.60
CA GLU A 48 -16.34 7.26 -18.73
C GLU A 48 -15.54 6.16 -18.06
N VAL A 49 -16.04 5.68 -16.91
CA VAL A 49 -15.44 4.55 -16.20
C VAL A 49 -15.90 3.29 -16.94
N GLY A 50 -14.98 2.66 -17.67
CA GLY A 50 -15.25 1.41 -18.38
C GLY A 50 -15.68 0.30 -17.41
N THR A 51 -16.42 -0.68 -17.94
CA THR A 51 -16.86 -1.86 -17.18
C THR A 51 -15.66 -2.54 -16.54
N ALA A 52 -15.81 -2.97 -15.28
CA ALA A 52 -14.77 -3.73 -14.57
C ALA A 52 -14.31 -4.89 -15.46
N VAL A 53 -13.02 -4.89 -15.81
CA VAL A 53 -12.40 -6.01 -16.52
C VAL A 53 -12.32 -7.15 -15.52
N GLU A 54 -13.07 -8.22 -15.76
CA GLU A 54 -12.86 -9.50 -15.09
C GLU A 54 -11.43 -9.93 -15.39
N ALA A 55 -10.53 -9.70 -14.43
CA ALA A 55 -9.20 -10.25 -14.48
C ALA A 55 -9.38 -11.78 -14.38
N GLY A 56 -9.12 -12.49 -15.48
CA GLY A 56 -9.13 -13.94 -15.49
C GLY A 56 -8.14 -14.52 -14.47
N GLU A 57 -8.13 -15.85 -14.35
CA GLU A 57 -7.21 -16.53 -13.44
C GLU A 57 -5.76 -16.12 -13.73
N PRO A 58 -4.96 -15.77 -12.71
CA PRO A 58 -3.56 -15.44 -12.91
C PRO A 58 -2.84 -16.63 -13.56
N PRO A 59 -1.87 -16.39 -14.45
CA PRO A 59 -1.13 -17.47 -15.09
C PRO A 59 -0.30 -18.21 -14.03
N ILE A 60 -0.75 -19.42 -13.66
CA ILE A 60 -0.02 -20.31 -12.76
C ILE A 60 0.83 -21.27 -13.60
N ASN A 61 2.10 -21.40 -13.24
CA ASN A 61 2.99 -22.39 -13.83
C ASN A 61 2.81 -23.75 -13.11
N ASN A 62 2.19 -24.71 -13.79
CA ASN A 62 1.87 -26.01 -13.21
C ASN A 62 3.11 -26.90 -13.03
N GLU A 63 4.09 -26.83 -13.93
CA GLU A 63 5.35 -27.58 -13.77
C GLU A 63 6.08 -27.16 -12.49
N ARG A 64 6.15 -25.86 -12.22
CA ARG A 64 6.76 -25.29 -11.01
C ARG A 64 6.07 -25.75 -9.74
N VAL A 65 4.73 -25.84 -9.76
CA VAL A 65 3.97 -26.35 -8.60
C VAL A 65 4.29 -27.82 -8.34
N ALA A 66 4.47 -28.63 -9.39
CA ALA A 66 4.85 -30.03 -9.25
C ALA A 66 6.27 -30.18 -8.66
N GLU A 67 7.25 -29.43 -9.17
CA GLU A 67 8.63 -29.41 -8.64
C GLU A 67 8.66 -29.04 -7.15
N ILE A 68 7.95 -27.97 -6.77
CA ILE A 68 7.90 -27.51 -5.37
C ILE A 68 7.26 -28.58 -4.47
N ARG A 69 6.21 -29.27 -4.94
CA ARG A 69 5.58 -30.37 -4.19
C ARG A 69 6.52 -31.54 -3.97
N GLU A 70 7.34 -31.88 -4.95
CA GLU A 70 8.38 -32.91 -4.81
C GLU A 70 9.45 -32.46 -3.81
N ALA A 71 9.95 -31.24 -3.94
CA ALA A 71 10.94 -30.63 -3.05
C ALA A 71 10.45 -30.45 -1.59
N LEU A 72 9.14 -30.33 -1.38
CA LEU A 72 8.55 -30.33 -0.04
C LEU A 72 8.50 -31.73 0.56
N LYS A 73 8.29 -32.76 -0.28
CA LYS A 73 8.23 -34.16 0.15
C LYS A 73 9.61 -34.69 0.53
N ASP A 74 10.64 -34.32 -0.21
CA ASP A 74 12.03 -34.70 0.07
C ASP A 74 12.68 -33.83 1.16
N GLY A 75 12.03 -32.72 1.55
CA GLY A 75 12.50 -31.79 2.58
C GLY A 75 13.62 -30.86 2.13
N SER A 76 13.91 -30.80 0.82
CA SER A 76 14.94 -29.92 0.25
C SER A 76 14.44 -28.49 0.02
N TYR A 77 13.13 -28.26 -0.02
CA TYR A 77 12.56 -26.93 -0.11
C TYR A 77 12.71 -26.18 1.22
N PRO A 78 13.41 -25.03 1.25
CA PRO A 78 13.65 -24.29 2.48
C PRO A 78 12.37 -23.64 3.00
N LEU A 79 12.03 -23.90 4.26
CA LEU A 79 10.92 -23.24 4.95
C LEU A 79 11.48 -22.15 5.87
N VAL A 80 11.35 -20.89 5.45
CA VAL A 80 11.85 -19.73 6.19
C VAL A 80 10.68 -18.98 6.83
N PRO A 81 10.61 -18.85 8.17
CA PRO A 81 9.49 -18.19 8.85
C PRO A 81 9.20 -16.77 8.34
N THR A 82 10.24 -16.01 8.00
CA THR A 82 10.13 -14.65 7.46
C THR A 82 9.45 -14.63 6.08
N GLU A 83 9.80 -15.55 5.19
CA GLU A 83 9.20 -15.64 3.85
C GLU A 83 7.75 -16.10 3.92
N ILE A 84 7.44 -17.02 4.85
CA ILE A 84 6.07 -17.47 5.10
C ILE A 84 5.21 -16.30 5.58
N ALA A 85 5.70 -15.51 6.54
CA ALA A 85 5.00 -14.34 7.05
C ALA A 85 4.76 -13.29 5.95
N ASP A 86 5.76 -13.01 5.12
CA ASP A 86 5.65 -12.08 3.99
C ASP A 86 4.60 -12.56 2.97
N ALA A 87 4.66 -13.83 2.58
CA ALA A 87 3.68 -14.44 1.67
C ALA A 87 2.25 -14.38 2.22
N MET A 88 2.06 -14.56 3.53
CA MET A 88 0.74 -14.42 4.16
C MET A 88 0.22 -12.99 4.13
N ILE A 89 1.07 -12.00 4.41
CA ILE A 89 0.70 -10.57 4.36
C ILE A 89 0.33 -10.20 2.92
N ALA A 90 1.14 -10.62 1.94
CA ALA A 90 0.89 -10.38 0.52
C ALA A 90 -0.42 -11.03 0.05
N ALA A 91 -0.70 -12.26 0.49
CA ALA A 91 -1.94 -12.96 0.19
C ALA A 91 -3.15 -12.46 1.00
N ARG A 92 -2.94 -11.53 1.95
CA ARG A 92 -3.95 -11.03 2.90
C ARG A 92 -4.65 -12.16 3.65
N LEU A 93 -3.93 -13.24 3.96
CA LEU A 93 -4.42 -14.33 4.78
C LEU A 93 -4.42 -13.88 6.25
N GLY A 94 -5.60 -13.61 6.80
CA GLY A 94 -5.80 -13.45 8.23
C GLY A 94 -6.16 -14.80 8.84
N PHE A 95 -5.32 -15.35 9.71
CA PHE A 95 -5.74 -16.44 10.58
C PHE A 95 -6.65 -15.85 11.66
N GLY A 96 -7.96 -16.06 11.51
CA GLY A 96 -8.92 -15.81 12.59
C GLY A 96 -8.65 -16.77 13.74
N ILE A 97 -7.79 -16.35 14.66
CA ILE A 97 -7.69 -16.95 15.99
C ILE A 97 -8.77 -16.29 16.85
N GLU A 98 -9.92 -16.96 16.98
CA GLU A 98 -10.85 -16.74 18.09
C GLU A 98 -10.35 -17.42 19.36
#